data_AF-A0A7K3ENQ5-F1
#
_entry.id   AF-A0A7K3ENQ5-F1
#
_cell.length_a   1.000
_cell.length_b   1.000
_cell.length_c   1.000
_cell.angle_alpha   90.00
_cell.angle_beta   90.00
_cell.angle_gamma   90.00
#
_symmetry.space_group_name_H-M   'P 1'
#
loop_
_entity.id
_entity.type
_entity.pdbx_description
1 polymer ?
#
loop_
_entity_poly.entity_id
_entity_poly.type
_entity_poly.pdbx_seq_one_letter_code
_entity_poly.pdbx_strand_id
1 'polypeptide(L)' 'MYEMCVGPEKAGGALVWHVLAKQAAATLCGQQLRERIEASDGERARHCPDCMASFEKLMATTPC' A
#
# COMPACT_ATOMS: atom_id res chain seq x y z
N MET A 1 -2.47 6.23 -11.58
CA MET A 1 -1.06 5.88 -11.29
C MET A 1 -0.95 5.60 -9.80
N TYR A 2 -0.39 4.45 -9.42
CA TYR A 2 -0.25 4.02 -8.04
C TYR A 2 1.20 4.23 -7.57
N GLU A 3 1.38 4.45 -6.28
CA GLU A 3 2.66 4.57 -5.61
C GLU A 3 2.73 3.59 -4.43
N MET A 4 3.94 3.25 -4.01
CA MET A 4 4.19 2.36 -2.89
C MET A 4 4.69 3.18 -1.71
N CYS A 5 4.03 3.05 -0.56
CA CYS A 5 4.42 3.75 0.66
C CYS A 5 4.54 2.74 1.80
N VAL A 6 5.56 2.92 2.65
CA VAL A 6 5.72 2.10 3.85
C VAL A 6 4.85 2.67 4.96
N GLY A 7 4.19 1.78 5.69
CA GLY A 7 3.41 2.14 6.86
C GLY A 7 3.09 0.94 7.73
N PRO A 8 2.58 1.17 8.96
CA PRO A 8 2.24 0.09 9.87
C PRO A 8 1.12 -0.79 9.29
N GLU A 9 1.14 -2.07 9.62
CA GLU A 9 0.06 -3.00 9.31
C GLU A 9 -1.10 -2.80 10.28
N LYS A 10 -2.33 -2.93 9.76
CA LYS A 10 -3.58 -2.83 10.52
C LYS A 10 -3.64 -3.77 11.74
N ALA A 11 -3.06 -4.96 11.64
CA ALA A 11 -3.18 -6.01 12.66
C ALA A 11 -1.98 -6.07 13.61
N GLY A 12 -0.75 -5.88 13.12
CA GLY A 12 0.46 -6.16 13.89
C GLY A 12 1.38 -4.97 14.17
N GLY A 13 1.09 -3.76 13.65
CA GLY A 13 1.99 -2.60 13.80
C GLY A 13 3.34 -2.73 13.08
N ALA A 14 3.62 -3.89 12.47
CA ALA A 14 4.79 -4.12 11.64
C ALA A 14 4.76 -3.22 10.40
N LEU A 15 5.91 -2.71 9.98
CA LEU A 15 5.99 -1.93 8.74
C LEU A 15 5.81 -2.85 7.53
N VAL A 16 4.90 -2.45 6.65
CA VAL A 16 4.59 -3.13 5.39
C VAL A 16 4.46 -2.11 4.27
N TRP A 17 4.71 -2.56 3.04
CA TRP A 17 4.47 -1.78 1.84
C TRP A 17 2.99 -1.79 1.49
N HIS A 18 2.40 -0.60 1.51
CA HIS A 18 1.04 -0.37 1.07
C HIS A 18 1.04 0.24 -0.33
N VAL A 19 0.01 -0.11 -1.10
CA VAL A 19 -0.24 0.51 -2.40
C VAL A 19 -1.20 1.67 -2.17
N LEU A 20 -0.80 2.86 -2.61
CA LEU A 20 -1.57 4.09 -2.53
C LEU A 20 -1.83 4.60 -3.95
N ALA A 21 -3.07 4.95 -4.27
CA ALA A 21 -3.31 5.66 -5.52
C ALA A 21 -2.81 7.10 -5.36
N LYS A 22 -2.10 7.66 -6.35
CA LYS A 22 -1.54 9.02 -6.29
C LYS A 22 -2.58 10.12 -6.00
N GLN A 23 -3.86 9.84 -6.23
CA GLN A 23 -4.98 10.77 -6.01
C GLN A 23 -5.83 10.39 -4.79
N ALA A 24 -5.44 9.36 -4.03
CA ALA A 24 -6.18 8.89 -2.87
C ALA A 24 -5.46 9.29 -1.57
N ALA A 25 -6.26 9.65 -0.56
CA ALA A 25 -5.78 9.91 0.80
C ALA A 25 -5.63 8.62 1.64
N ALA A 26 -6.10 7.48 1.13
CA ALA A 26 -6.06 6.19 1.80
C ALA A 26 -5.50 5.10 0.88
N THR A 27 -4.79 4.14 1.47
CA THR A 27 -4.22 2.99 0.77
C THR A 27 -5.34 2.08 0.23
N LEU A 28 -4.99 1.15 -0.66
CA LEU A 28 -5.96 0.20 -1.23
C LEU A 28 -6.59 -0.74 -0.18
N CYS A 29 -5.94 -0.96 0.96
CA CYS A 29 -6.53 -1.68 2.09
C CYS A 29 -7.41 -0.78 3.00
N GLY A 30 -7.59 0.49 2.63
CA GLY A 30 -8.40 1.46 3.36
C GLY A 30 -7.69 2.14 4.53
N GLN A 31 -6.37 1.92 4.69
CA GLN A 31 -5.62 2.52 5.78
C GLN A 31 -5.17 3.94 5.43
N GLN A 32 -5.38 4.87 6.35
CA GLN A 32 -4.84 6.23 6.21
C GLN A 32 -3.42 6.27 6.78
N LEU A 33 -2.44 6.46 5.90
CA LEU A 33 -1.06 6.69 6.28
C LEU A 33 -0.88 8.18 6.61
N ARG A 34 -1.13 8.53 7.87
CA ARG A 34 -0.96 9.90 8.39
C ARG A 34 0.48 10.42 8.28
N GLU A 35 1.44 9.50 8.31
CA GLU A 35 2.87 9.77 8.20
C GLU A 35 3.42 8.78 7.17
N ARG A 36 3.89 9.29 6.02
CA ARG A 36 4.63 8.47 5.07
C ARG A 36 5.99 8.21 5.68
N ILE A 37 6.25 6.96 6.02
CA ILE A 37 7.58 6.53 6.45
C ILE A 37 8.40 6.37 5.18
N GLU A 38 9.54 7.05 5.11
CA GLU A 38 10.43 6.98 3.97
C GLU A 38 10.85 5.51 3.74
N ALA A 39 10.89 5.13 2.45
CA ALA A 39 11.16 3.78 1.98
C ALA A 39 12.41 3.11 2.62
N SER A 40 13.40 3.92 3.04
CA SER A 40 14.66 3.45 3.62
C SER A 40 14.48 2.60 4.88
N ASP A 41 13.47 2.86 5.71
CA ASP A 41 13.18 2.07 6.91
C ASP A 41 12.37 0.80 6.61
N GLY A 42 11.79 0.71 5.40
CA GLY A 42 10.93 -0.39 4.97
C GLY A 42 11.52 -1.26 3.87
N GLU A 43 12.81 -1.16 3.56
CA GLU A 43 13.40 -1.86 2.40
C GLU A 43 13.27 -3.40 2.46
N ARG A 44 13.11 -3.96 3.68
CA ARG A 44 12.83 -5.39 3.93
C ARG A 44 11.38 -5.68 4.36
N ALA A 45 10.53 -4.66 4.42
CA ALA A 45 9.14 -4.81 4.80
C ALA A 45 8.40 -5.70 3.79
N ARG A 46 7.42 -6.47 4.27
CA ARG A 46 6.56 -7.28 3.39
C ARG A 46 5.52 -6.37 2.73
N HIS A 47 4.96 -6.79 1.60
CA HIS A 47 3.82 -6.11 1.01
C HIS A 47 2.54 -6.44 1.78
N CYS A 48 1.68 -5.44 1.96
CA CYS A 48 0.36 -5.63 2.53
C CYS A 48 -0.47 -6.53 1.57
N PRO A 49 -0.92 -7.71 2.01
CA PRO A 49 -1.62 -8.66 1.15
C PRO A 49 -2.94 -8.10 0.61
N ASP A 50 -3.69 -7.33 1.41
CA ASP A 50 -4.92 -6.66 0.96
C ASP A 50 -4.65 -5.60 -0.11
N CYS A 51 -3.57 -4.83 0.02
CA CYS A 51 -3.19 -3.84 -1.00
C CYS A 51 -2.84 -4.54 -2.32
N MET A 52 -2.08 -5.63 -2.25
CA MET A 52 -1.71 -6.42 -3.43
C MET A 52 -2.94 -7.04 -4.10
N ALA A 53 -3.83 -7.68 -3.34
CA ALA A 53 -5.04 -8.29 -3.88
C ALA A 53 -5.97 -7.26 -4.56
N SER A 54 -6.11 -6.07 -3.98
CA SER A 54 -6.86 -4.97 -4.61
C SER A 54 -6.17 -4.45 -5.86
N PHE A 55 -4.84 -4.32 -5.84
CA PHE A 55 -4.06 -3.90 -7.00
C PHE A 55 -4.16 -4.91 -8.16
N GLU A 56 -4.06 -6.21 -7.88
CA GLU A 56 -4.24 -7.28 -8.87
C GLU A 56 -5.62 -7.20 -9.54
N LYS A 57 -6.68 -6.97 -8.77
CA LYS A 57 -8.04 -6.77 -9.33
C LYS A 57 -8.10 -5.55 -10.25
N LEU A 58 -7.49 -4.44 -9.86
CA LEU A 58 -7.48 -3.20 -10.65
C LEU A 58 -6.72 -3.39 -11.98
N MET A 59 -5.59 -4.11 -11.95
CA MET A 59 -4.84 -4.45 -13.16
C MET A 59 -5.62 -5.40 -14.06
N ALA A 60 -6.34 -6.38 -13.49
CA ALA A 60 -7.18 -7.29 -14.25
C ALA A 60 -8.41 -6.61 -14.89
N THR A 61 -8.87 -5.49 -14.34
CA THR A 61 -10.00 -4.70 -14.88
C THR A 61 -9.59 -3.64 -15.90
N THR A 62 -8.31 -3.43 -16.17
CA THR A 62 -7.86 -2.47 -17.19
C THR A 62 -7.97 -3.16 -18.56
N PRO A 63 -8.94 -2.80 -19.42
CA PRO A 63 -9.04 -3.39 -20.74
C PRO A 63 -7.85 -2.93 -21.59
N CYS A 64 -7.24 -3.87 -22.31
CA CYS A 64 -6.17 -3.64 -23.27
C CYS A 64 -6.59 -2.67 -24.39
#